data_AF-A0ABC9BI61-F1
#
_entry.id   AF-A0ABC9BI61-F1
#
_cell.length_a   1.000
_cell.length_b   1.000
_cell.length_c   1.000
_cell.angle_alpha   90.00
_cell.angle_beta   90.00
_cell.angle_gamma   90.00
#
_symmetry.space_group_name_H-M   'P 1'
#
loop_
_entity.id
_entity.type
_entity.pdbx_description
1 polymer ?
#
loop_
_entity_poly.entity_id
_entity_poly.type
_entity_poly.pdbx_seq_one_letter_code
_entity_poly.pdbx_strand_id
1 'polypeptide(L)'
;MRKLARSAMARKRNTATVLQRRLRTAVRLFPLLVFAVVCYLQFRTISRFSPTAPCDDDTSRRAAMDDDLIDRLRESVTFLPLRDPRKRRAGEWFVSALNDTSEPDGEARNIVLPSAASSGRLLCVRAPPGTDAAYALAWRDALPRGAALRPGLTFVSEMSYDYRNLWHGLSALVPFASWHARSGCRAVPARWTLFHHGAAVRTGASRWLASLAEAATGAEMAVETFPAAAAAPACFEEAVVFRRQMEGLSRARLLGAFEFMRCKARSHCGVAPALAPATQSPALRVTLLFRDGARAFKDEAAVSRVFGAECARAAGSGCAVATARAGNLTFCEQVALLSGTDVLVSAHGAQLTNMLFMDRNSSVMELYPLGWRQRAGGGQFVYRWMADRAGMRHEGSWWDPHGEPCPDSPDILSCYKDRQIGIDEAYFARWAAKVFAAAMERKKRRGGGEASGEERRREAADDCGCS
;
A
#
# COMPACT_ATOMS: atom_id res chain seq x y z
N MET A 1 -79.96 6.17 -52.20
CA MET A 1 -78.84 5.43 -52.81
C MET A 1 -77.52 6.24 -52.86
N ARG A 2 -76.96 6.69 -51.72
CA ARG A 2 -75.70 7.48 -51.65
C ARG A 2 -74.60 6.90 -50.75
N LYS A 3 -74.76 5.66 -50.24
CA LYS A 3 -73.76 5.02 -49.34
C LYS A 3 -72.90 3.92 -49.96
N LEU A 4 -73.19 3.45 -51.17
CA LEU A 4 -72.41 2.35 -51.80
C LEU A 4 -71.28 2.82 -52.73
N ALA A 5 -71.29 4.07 -53.21
CA ALA A 5 -70.23 4.58 -54.10
C ALA A 5 -68.95 5.07 -53.38
N ARG A 6 -68.99 5.31 -52.05
CA ARG A 6 -67.82 5.82 -51.30
C ARG A 6 -66.88 4.74 -50.76
N SER A 7 -67.34 3.49 -50.64
CA SER A 7 -66.52 2.41 -50.06
C SER A 7 -65.55 1.78 -51.08
N ALA A 8 -65.89 1.79 -52.38
CA ALA A 8 -65.03 1.25 -53.43
C ALA A 8 -63.81 2.12 -53.78
N MET A 9 -63.90 3.46 -53.65
CA MET A 9 -62.76 4.37 -53.91
C MET A 9 -61.70 4.38 -52.78
N ALA A 10 -62.10 4.15 -51.53
CA ALA A 10 -61.17 4.18 -50.39
C ALA A 10 -60.27 2.93 -50.33
N ARG A 11 -60.80 1.76 -50.71
CA ARG A 11 -60.03 0.50 -50.69
C ARG A 11 -58.99 0.43 -51.81
N LYS A 12 -59.28 1.02 -52.98
CA LYS A 12 -58.35 1.07 -54.13
C LYS A 12 -57.16 2.01 -53.89
N ARG A 13 -57.34 3.11 -53.14
CA ARG A 13 -56.28 4.07 -52.78
C ARG A 13 -55.26 3.50 -51.79
N ASN A 14 -55.69 2.66 -50.84
CA ASN A 14 -54.79 2.07 -49.82
C ASN A 14 -53.89 0.95 -50.36
N THR A 15 -54.34 0.18 -51.36
CA THR A 15 -53.50 -0.84 -52.01
C THR A 15 -52.42 -0.22 -52.90
N ALA A 16 -52.73 0.89 -53.59
CA ALA A 16 -51.77 1.58 -54.44
C ALA A 16 -50.61 2.19 -53.63
N THR A 17 -50.89 2.81 -52.49
CA THR A 17 -49.86 3.41 -51.61
C THR A 17 -48.98 2.38 -50.91
N VAL A 18 -49.51 1.22 -50.54
CA VAL A 18 -48.71 0.12 -49.96
C VAL A 18 -47.80 -0.52 -51.00
N LEU A 19 -48.29 -0.72 -52.24
CA LEU A 19 -47.48 -1.26 -53.34
C LEU A 19 -46.35 -0.30 -53.74
N GLN A 20 -46.64 1.01 -53.79
CA GLN A 20 -45.63 2.05 -54.08
C GLN A 20 -44.56 2.15 -52.99
N ARG A 21 -44.94 1.95 -51.72
CA ARG A 21 -43.99 1.94 -50.59
C ARG A 21 -43.10 0.69 -50.64
N ARG A 22 -43.67 -0.48 -50.94
CA ARG A 22 -42.89 -1.72 -51.14
C ARG A 22 -41.96 -1.64 -52.36
N LEU A 23 -42.40 -1.05 -53.48
CA LEU A 23 -41.53 -0.82 -54.64
C LEU A 23 -40.38 0.13 -54.31
N ARG A 24 -40.63 1.22 -53.57
CA ARG A 24 -39.56 2.15 -53.16
C ARG A 24 -38.55 1.49 -52.21
N THR A 25 -39.01 0.64 -51.29
CA THR A 25 -38.11 -0.12 -50.42
C THR A 25 -37.32 -1.17 -51.21
N ALA A 26 -37.96 -1.86 -52.16
CA ALA A 26 -37.28 -2.82 -53.04
C ALA A 26 -36.22 -2.14 -53.93
N VAL A 27 -36.52 -0.97 -54.51
CA VAL A 27 -35.57 -0.19 -55.32
C VAL A 27 -34.40 0.33 -54.48
N ARG A 28 -34.59 0.64 -53.20
CA ARG A 28 -33.50 1.05 -52.28
C ARG A 28 -32.61 -0.12 -51.85
N LEU A 29 -33.18 -1.32 -51.72
CA LEU A 29 -32.44 -2.52 -51.30
C LEU A 29 -31.78 -3.25 -52.48
N PHE A 30 -32.25 -3.04 -53.70
CA PHE A 30 -31.68 -3.64 -54.90
C PHE A 30 -30.18 -3.33 -55.11
N PRO A 31 -29.69 -2.08 -55.02
CA PRO A 31 -28.26 -1.79 -55.15
C PRO A 31 -27.42 -2.40 -54.02
N LEU A 32 -27.95 -2.51 -52.79
CA LEU A 32 -27.26 -3.20 -51.68
C LEU A 32 -27.16 -4.71 -51.94
N LEU A 33 -28.20 -5.32 -52.51
CA LEU A 33 -28.22 -6.73 -52.85
C LEU A 33 -27.29 -7.04 -54.02
N VAL A 34 -27.27 -6.17 -55.04
CA VAL A 34 -26.31 -6.25 -56.16
C VAL A 34 -24.88 -6.06 -55.65
N PHE A 35 -24.63 -5.11 -54.76
CA PHE A 35 -23.30 -4.93 -54.14
C PHE A 35 -22.89 -6.16 -53.33
N ALA A 36 -23.78 -6.75 -52.53
CA ALA A 36 -23.49 -7.97 -51.78
C ALA A 36 -23.21 -9.16 -52.70
N VAL A 37 -23.93 -9.30 -53.81
CA VAL A 37 -23.68 -10.35 -54.82
C VAL A 37 -22.37 -10.12 -55.55
N VAL A 38 -22.04 -8.88 -55.92
CA VAL A 38 -20.75 -8.53 -56.53
C VAL A 38 -19.60 -8.77 -55.55
N CYS A 39 -19.73 -8.40 -54.29
CA CYS A 39 -18.75 -8.72 -53.24
C CYS A 39 -18.61 -10.22 -53.04
N TYR A 40 -19.71 -10.98 -53.03
CA TYR A 40 -19.70 -12.44 -52.91
C TYR A 40 -19.03 -13.11 -54.11
N LEU A 41 -19.32 -12.64 -55.32
CA LEU A 41 -18.70 -13.13 -56.55
C LEU A 41 -17.22 -12.75 -56.64
N GLN A 42 -16.84 -11.53 -56.24
CA GLN A 42 -15.46 -11.07 -56.10
C GLN A 42 -14.70 -11.92 -55.08
N PHE A 43 -15.30 -12.19 -53.91
CA PHE A 43 -14.71 -13.08 -52.90
C PHE A 43 -14.56 -14.50 -53.46
N ARG A 44 -15.57 -15.05 -54.15
CA ARG A 44 -15.49 -16.37 -54.79
C ARG A 44 -14.49 -16.44 -55.94
N THR A 45 -14.28 -15.36 -56.71
CA THR A 45 -13.24 -15.32 -57.75
C THR A 45 -11.85 -15.18 -57.15
N ILE A 46 -11.68 -14.39 -56.08
CA ILE A 46 -10.41 -14.28 -55.35
C ILE A 46 -10.07 -15.60 -54.66
N SER A 47 -11.07 -16.32 -54.11
CA SER A 47 -10.90 -17.68 -53.56
C SER A 47 -10.69 -18.77 -54.61
N ARG A 48 -10.86 -18.49 -55.92
CA ARG A 48 -10.62 -19.42 -57.03
C ARG A 48 -9.29 -19.17 -57.75
N PHE A 49 -8.60 -18.06 -57.44
CA PHE A 49 -7.23 -17.78 -57.87
C PHE A 49 -6.21 -17.96 -56.73
N SER A 50 -6.51 -18.83 -55.76
CA SER A 50 -5.44 -19.48 -55.00
C SER A 50 -4.87 -20.59 -55.87
N PRO A 51 -3.58 -20.53 -56.27
CA PRO A 51 -2.93 -21.70 -56.83
C PRO A 51 -3.00 -22.77 -55.74
N THR A 52 -3.56 -23.93 -56.06
CA THR A 52 -3.28 -25.16 -55.30
C THR A 52 -1.81 -25.49 -55.52
N ALA A 53 -0.94 -24.79 -54.81
CA ALA A 53 0.40 -25.24 -54.50
C ALA A 53 0.28 -26.22 -53.32
N PRO A 54 1.11 -27.27 -53.25
CA PRO A 54 1.15 -28.15 -52.09
C PRO A 54 1.56 -27.33 -50.86
N CYS A 55 0.61 -27.02 -49.98
CA CYS A 55 0.88 -26.32 -48.72
C CYS A 55 1.34 -27.33 -47.67
N ASP A 56 2.61 -27.72 -47.71
CA ASP A 56 3.27 -28.45 -46.61
C ASP A 56 4.58 -27.79 -46.13
N ASP A 57 4.88 -26.55 -46.56
CA ASP A 57 6.15 -25.89 -46.20
C ASP A 57 6.09 -24.39 -45.83
N ASP A 58 4.89 -23.78 -45.75
CA ASP A 58 4.75 -22.34 -45.42
C ASP A 58 4.50 -22.12 -43.91
N THR A 59 3.80 -23.05 -43.26
CA THR A 59 3.58 -23.08 -41.81
C THR A 59 4.84 -23.45 -41.04
N SER A 60 5.63 -24.39 -41.56
CA SER A 60 6.94 -24.79 -41.00
C SER A 60 7.96 -23.65 -41.08
N ARG A 61 8.04 -22.94 -42.22
CA ARG A 61 8.93 -21.80 -42.40
C ARG A 61 8.52 -20.59 -41.57
N ARG A 62 7.23 -20.27 -41.47
CA ARG A 62 6.75 -19.20 -40.56
C ARG A 62 7.04 -19.55 -39.09
N ALA A 63 6.77 -20.77 -38.66
CA ALA A 63 7.10 -21.22 -37.32
C ALA A 63 8.61 -21.14 -37.03
N ALA A 64 9.46 -21.58 -37.98
CA ALA A 64 10.91 -21.49 -37.83
C ALA A 64 11.43 -20.03 -37.81
N MET A 65 10.81 -19.13 -38.57
CA MET A 65 11.15 -17.70 -38.54
C MET A 65 10.69 -17.04 -37.24
N ASP A 66 9.52 -17.43 -36.71
CA ASP A 66 9.03 -16.96 -35.41
C ASP A 66 9.93 -17.47 -34.28
N ASP A 67 10.37 -18.73 -34.34
CA ASP A 67 11.32 -19.31 -33.38
C ASP A 67 12.69 -18.60 -33.41
N ASP A 68 13.25 -18.32 -34.59
CA ASP A 68 14.50 -17.54 -34.74
C ASP A 68 14.34 -16.11 -34.19
N LEU A 69 13.21 -15.46 -34.45
CA LEU A 69 12.91 -14.14 -33.89
C LEU A 69 12.81 -14.17 -32.36
N ILE A 70 12.10 -15.16 -31.80
CA ILE A 70 11.96 -15.33 -30.36
C ILE A 70 13.33 -15.60 -29.72
N ASP A 71 14.16 -16.46 -30.31
CA ASP A 71 15.49 -16.74 -29.78
C ASP A 71 16.42 -15.51 -29.83
N ARG A 72 16.38 -14.72 -30.92
CA ARG A 72 17.10 -13.44 -30.97
C ARG A 72 16.61 -12.45 -29.92
N LEU A 73 15.29 -12.39 -29.68
CA LEU A 73 14.73 -11.55 -28.62
C LEU A 73 15.22 -12.01 -27.24
N ARG A 74 15.28 -13.32 -26.98
CA ARG A 74 15.83 -13.88 -25.73
C ARG A 74 17.30 -13.52 -25.54
N GLU A 75 18.10 -13.63 -26.60
CA GLU A 75 19.52 -13.31 -26.58
C GLU A 75 19.80 -11.81 -26.43
N SER A 76 18.87 -10.95 -26.88
CA SER A 76 18.97 -9.50 -26.71
C SER A 76 18.76 -9.01 -25.26
N VAL A 77 18.25 -9.87 -24.36
CA VAL A 77 17.95 -9.48 -22.98
C VAL A 77 19.23 -9.19 -22.19
N THR A 78 19.44 -7.91 -21.89
CA THR A 78 20.62 -7.44 -21.15
C THR A 78 20.30 -7.25 -19.67
N PHE A 79 21.09 -7.87 -18.79
CA PHE A 79 21.01 -7.67 -17.35
C PHE A 79 21.83 -6.45 -16.93
N LEU A 80 21.17 -5.49 -16.30
CA LEU A 80 21.75 -4.28 -15.72
C LEU A 80 21.89 -4.44 -14.21
N PRO A 81 22.91 -3.82 -13.58
CA PRO A 81 23.01 -3.79 -12.12
C PRO A 81 21.73 -3.21 -11.51
N LEU A 82 21.18 -3.90 -10.52
CA LEU A 82 20.02 -3.39 -9.77
C LEU A 82 20.39 -2.11 -9.03
N ARG A 83 21.65 -2.01 -8.58
CA ARG A 83 22.27 -0.78 -8.09
C ARG A 83 23.10 -0.11 -9.17
N ASP A 84 22.52 0.85 -9.87
CA ASP A 84 23.24 1.63 -10.89
C ASP A 84 24.33 2.53 -10.27
N PRO A 85 25.63 2.28 -10.55
CA PRO A 85 26.73 3.04 -9.95
C PRO A 85 26.80 4.48 -10.46
N ARG A 86 26.12 4.79 -11.58
CA ARG A 86 26.09 6.14 -12.16
C ARG A 86 25.15 7.07 -11.39
N LYS A 87 24.26 6.52 -10.56
CA LYS A 87 23.25 7.26 -9.78
C LYS A 87 23.68 7.30 -8.31
N ARG A 88 23.81 8.52 -7.78
CA ARG A 88 24.30 8.73 -6.40
C ARG A 88 23.21 8.74 -5.34
N ARG A 89 21.97 9.10 -5.71
CA ARG A 89 20.87 9.28 -4.76
C ARG A 89 20.09 7.99 -4.56
N ALA A 90 19.75 7.69 -3.31
CA ALA A 90 18.82 6.61 -2.97
C ALA A 90 17.48 6.79 -3.72
N GLY A 91 16.97 5.70 -4.30
CA GLY A 91 15.75 5.70 -5.11
C GLY A 91 15.92 6.09 -6.58
N GLU A 92 17.10 6.55 -7.01
CA GLU A 92 17.39 6.77 -8.44
C GLU A 92 18.13 5.60 -9.09
N TRP A 93 18.87 4.83 -8.31
CA TRP A 93 19.72 3.75 -8.82
C TRP A 93 18.95 2.44 -9.06
N PHE A 94 17.84 2.21 -8.36
CA PHE A 94 17.09 0.95 -8.39
C PHE A 94 16.21 0.86 -9.64
N VAL A 95 16.43 -0.12 -10.51
CA VAL A 95 15.70 -0.25 -11.81
C VAL A 95 15.80 1.06 -12.62
N SER A 96 17.01 1.62 -12.69
CA SER A 96 17.27 2.98 -13.21
C SER A 96 16.96 3.21 -14.69
N ALA A 97 16.78 2.14 -15.50
CA ALA A 97 16.46 2.24 -16.93
C ALA A 97 15.04 2.75 -17.19
N LEU A 98 14.18 2.76 -16.17
CA LEU A 98 12.81 3.24 -16.26
C LEU A 98 12.60 4.43 -15.33
N ASN A 99 11.82 5.40 -15.81
CA ASN A 99 11.33 6.50 -14.99
C ASN A 99 10.07 6.07 -14.23
N ASP A 100 9.99 6.45 -12.95
CA ASP A 100 8.77 6.31 -12.17
C ASP A 100 7.83 7.49 -12.43
N THR A 101 6.55 7.26 -12.15
CA THR A 101 5.49 8.25 -12.31
C THR A 101 4.68 8.38 -11.03
N SER A 102 4.00 9.51 -10.85
CA SER A 102 3.07 9.77 -9.75
C SER A 102 1.68 9.96 -10.35
N GLU A 103 1.13 8.89 -10.92
CA GLU A 103 -0.14 8.94 -11.65
C GLU A 103 -1.26 8.20 -10.88
N PRO A 104 -2.38 8.87 -10.54
CA PRO A 104 -2.62 10.30 -10.74
C PRO A 104 -1.80 11.14 -9.77
N ASP A 105 -1.71 12.43 -10.05
CA ASP A 105 -0.96 13.39 -9.24
C ASP A 105 -1.22 13.24 -7.73
N GLY A 106 -0.13 13.24 -6.97
CA GLY A 106 -0.17 13.09 -5.52
C GLY A 106 -0.18 11.64 -5.04
N GLU A 107 0.03 10.66 -5.92
CA GLU A 107 0.30 9.27 -5.58
C GLU A 107 1.79 9.01 -5.30
N ALA A 108 2.11 7.97 -4.53
CA ALA A 108 3.47 7.46 -4.45
C ALA A 108 4.07 7.16 -5.82
N ARG A 109 5.33 7.57 -6.01
CA ARG A 109 6.08 7.30 -7.24
C ARG A 109 6.29 5.80 -7.43
N ASN A 110 5.82 5.27 -8.56
CA ASN A 110 5.89 3.85 -8.87
C ASN A 110 6.20 3.57 -10.34
N ILE A 111 6.61 2.33 -10.62
CA ILE A 111 6.77 1.76 -11.96
C ILE A 111 5.86 0.54 -12.04
N VAL A 112 4.90 0.55 -12.96
CA VAL A 112 4.05 -0.61 -13.26
C VAL A 112 4.62 -1.35 -14.47
N LEU A 113 4.70 -2.67 -14.38
CA LEU A 113 5.23 -3.56 -15.40
C LEU A 113 4.32 -4.78 -15.58
N PRO A 114 4.07 -5.22 -16.82
CA PRO A 114 4.43 -4.57 -18.08
C PRO A 114 3.68 -3.24 -18.27
N SER A 115 4.26 -2.31 -19.04
CA SER A 115 3.63 -1.04 -19.37
C SER A 115 4.13 -0.48 -20.71
N ALA A 116 3.51 0.60 -21.19
CA ALA A 116 4.00 1.32 -22.37
C ALA A 116 5.46 1.78 -22.23
N ALA A 117 5.86 2.20 -21.02
CA ALA A 117 7.23 2.63 -20.72
C ALA A 117 8.25 1.48 -20.84
N SER A 118 7.85 0.25 -20.50
CA SER A 118 8.66 -0.94 -20.76
C SER A 118 8.43 -1.53 -22.14
N SER A 119 7.62 -0.93 -22.99
CA SER A 119 7.17 -1.52 -24.25
C SER A 119 6.64 -2.94 -24.01
N GLY A 120 5.73 -3.14 -23.06
CA GLY A 120 5.13 -4.45 -22.78
C GLY A 120 6.05 -5.50 -22.15
N ARG A 121 7.32 -5.17 -21.84
CA ARG A 121 8.27 -6.11 -21.23
C ARG A 121 8.06 -6.26 -19.72
N LEU A 122 8.27 -7.48 -19.25
CA LEU A 122 8.23 -7.92 -17.85
C LEU A 122 9.52 -7.55 -17.12
N LEU A 123 9.45 -7.44 -15.79
CA LEU A 123 10.62 -7.32 -14.93
C LEU A 123 11.22 -8.70 -14.65
N CYS A 124 12.48 -8.91 -15.01
CA CYS A 124 13.25 -10.08 -14.62
C CYS A 124 14.33 -9.68 -13.62
N VAL A 125 14.46 -10.41 -12.52
CA VAL A 125 15.46 -10.18 -11.47
C VAL A 125 16.31 -11.42 -11.28
N ARG A 126 17.63 -11.20 -11.24
CA ARG A 126 18.63 -12.18 -10.83
C ARG A 126 19.28 -11.68 -9.56
N ALA A 127 19.07 -12.38 -8.45
CA ALA A 127 19.61 -11.99 -7.15
C ALA A 127 20.30 -13.19 -6.49
N PRO A 128 21.54 -13.55 -6.89
CA PRO A 128 22.29 -14.63 -6.28
C PRO A 128 22.69 -14.27 -4.84
N PRO A 129 22.90 -15.25 -3.94
CA PRO A 129 23.47 -14.98 -2.63
C PRO A 129 24.88 -14.40 -2.74
N GLY A 130 25.20 -13.38 -1.93
CA GLY A 130 26.55 -12.80 -1.86
C GLY A 130 27.02 -12.05 -3.11
N THR A 131 26.15 -11.88 -4.11
CA THR A 131 26.45 -11.13 -5.34
C THR A 131 25.44 -9.99 -5.50
N ASP A 132 25.86 -8.89 -6.13
CA ASP A 132 24.95 -7.79 -6.47
C ASP A 132 23.82 -8.29 -7.38
N ALA A 133 22.59 -7.92 -7.03
CA ALA A 133 21.43 -8.24 -7.85
C ALA A 133 21.47 -7.48 -9.17
N ALA A 134 20.89 -8.07 -10.20
CA ALA A 134 20.72 -7.49 -11.52
C ALA A 134 19.26 -7.62 -11.98
N TYR A 135 18.84 -6.75 -12.88
CA TYR A 135 17.52 -6.82 -13.51
C TYR A 135 17.61 -6.71 -15.02
N ALA A 136 16.58 -7.20 -15.70
CA ALA A 136 16.40 -7.04 -17.13
C ALA A 136 14.92 -6.83 -17.45
N LEU A 137 14.65 -6.34 -18.66
CA LEU A 137 13.31 -6.27 -19.23
C LEU A 137 13.21 -7.27 -20.37
N ALA A 138 12.23 -8.18 -20.32
CA ALA A 138 12.05 -9.22 -21.33
C ALA A 138 10.58 -9.34 -21.75
N TRP A 139 10.35 -9.74 -22.99
CA TRP A 139 8.99 -10.06 -23.46
C TRP A 139 8.52 -11.39 -22.87
N ARG A 140 7.22 -11.52 -22.61
CA ARG A 140 6.62 -12.72 -22.02
C ARG A 140 6.97 -14.01 -22.78
N ASP A 141 6.97 -13.95 -24.10
CA ASP A 141 7.22 -15.12 -24.96
C ASP A 141 8.72 -15.34 -25.26
N ALA A 142 9.57 -14.36 -24.88
CA ALA A 142 11.02 -14.37 -25.09
C ALA A 142 11.78 -14.10 -23.78
N LEU A 143 11.46 -14.85 -22.73
CA LEU A 143 12.17 -14.77 -21.45
C LEU A 143 13.61 -15.33 -21.56
N PRO A 144 14.57 -14.83 -20.75
CA PRO A 144 15.91 -15.39 -20.69
C PRO A 144 15.90 -16.90 -20.46
N ARG A 145 16.86 -17.61 -21.04
CA ARG A 145 16.95 -19.07 -20.90
C ARG A 145 17.00 -19.47 -19.42
N GLY A 146 16.18 -20.45 -19.05
CA GLY A 146 16.05 -20.95 -17.68
C GLY A 146 15.24 -20.06 -16.74
N ALA A 147 14.76 -18.87 -17.18
CA ALA A 147 14.00 -17.98 -16.33
C ALA A 147 12.68 -18.62 -15.84
N ALA A 148 12.34 -18.35 -14.59
CA ALA A 148 11.05 -18.75 -14.03
C ALA A 148 10.05 -17.59 -14.14
N LEU A 149 8.96 -17.79 -14.89
CA LEU A 149 7.84 -16.85 -14.88
C LEU A 149 7.03 -17.02 -13.58
N ARG A 150 6.82 -15.92 -12.87
CA ARG A 150 6.09 -15.85 -11.61
C ARG A 150 4.72 -15.21 -11.87
N PRO A 151 3.61 -15.98 -11.77
CA PRO A 151 2.28 -15.50 -12.19
C PRO A 151 1.64 -14.54 -11.18
N GLY A 152 0.82 -13.58 -11.62
CA GLY A 152 0.16 -12.59 -10.78
C GLY A 152 1.06 -11.46 -10.26
N LEU A 153 0.44 -10.51 -9.56
CA LEU A 153 1.07 -9.26 -9.13
C LEU A 153 2.21 -9.48 -8.13
N THR A 154 3.35 -8.86 -8.42
CA THR A 154 4.51 -8.81 -7.52
C THR A 154 4.71 -7.38 -7.01
N PHE A 155 4.65 -7.20 -5.70
CA PHE A 155 5.08 -5.95 -5.09
C PHE A 155 6.61 -5.93 -4.97
N VAL A 156 7.25 -4.89 -5.50
CA VAL A 156 8.71 -4.71 -5.44
C VAL A 156 9.03 -3.47 -4.63
N SER A 157 9.77 -3.63 -3.53
CA SER A 157 10.20 -2.52 -2.69
C SER A 157 11.71 -2.48 -2.55
N GLU A 158 12.28 -1.28 -2.67
CA GLU A 158 13.66 -0.99 -2.30
C GLU A 158 13.71 0.02 -1.15
N MET A 159 14.49 -0.32 -0.12
CA MET A 159 14.64 0.49 1.08
C MET A 159 16.11 0.64 1.46
N SER A 160 16.46 1.81 2.00
CA SER A 160 17.76 2.02 2.67
C SER A 160 17.79 1.45 4.09
N TYR A 161 16.68 0.91 4.57
CA TYR A 161 16.54 0.41 5.91
C TYR A 161 15.92 -0.99 5.92
N ASP A 162 16.27 -1.76 6.94
CA ASP A 162 15.80 -3.14 7.15
C ASP A 162 14.29 -3.19 7.47
N TYR A 163 13.59 -4.18 6.89
CA TYR A 163 12.13 -4.38 6.98
C TYR A 163 11.65 -5.01 8.30
N ARG A 164 12.56 -5.40 9.21
CA ARG A 164 12.22 -5.90 10.56
C ARG A 164 11.93 -4.77 11.54
N ASN A 165 12.44 -3.56 11.28
CA ASN A 165 12.03 -2.39 12.05
C ASN A 165 10.63 -1.95 11.61
N LEU A 166 9.71 -1.80 12.57
CA LEU A 166 8.30 -1.49 12.31
C LEU A 166 8.11 -0.21 11.49
N TRP A 167 8.81 0.88 11.83
CA TRP A 167 8.69 2.15 11.11
C TRP A 167 9.20 2.04 9.67
N HIS A 168 10.35 1.39 9.48
CA HIS A 168 10.93 1.20 8.15
C HIS A 168 10.02 0.33 7.29
N GLY A 169 9.55 -0.80 7.82
CA GLY A 169 8.57 -1.66 7.17
C GLY A 169 7.30 -0.89 6.79
N LEU A 170 6.74 -0.13 7.72
CA LEU A 170 5.55 0.69 7.47
C LEU A 170 5.77 1.70 6.34
N SER A 171 6.91 2.39 6.33
CA SER A 171 7.24 3.34 5.26
C SER A 171 7.39 2.71 3.87
N ALA A 172 7.70 1.41 3.80
CA ALA A 172 7.69 0.63 2.56
C ALA A 172 6.27 0.18 2.15
N LEU A 173 5.39 -0.08 3.13
CA LEU A 173 4.03 -0.56 2.87
C LEU A 173 3.04 0.57 2.55
N VAL A 174 3.18 1.76 3.16
CA VAL A 174 2.29 2.92 2.94
C VAL A 174 2.07 3.24 1.45
N PRO A 175 3.11 3.30 0.59
CA PRO A 175 2.94 3.52 -0.85
C PRO A 175 2.03 2.49 -1.52
N PHE A 176 2.23 1.22 -1.18
CA PHE A 176 1.42 0.14 -1.73
C PHE A 176 -0.01 0.18 -1.19
N ALA A 177 -0.19 0.46 0.10
CA ALA A 177 -1.53 0.59 0.69
C ALA A 177 -2.36 1.68 -0.01
N SER A 178 -1.75 2.84 -0.29
CA SER A 178 -2.39 3.91 -1.09
C SER A 178 -2.76 3.41 -2.50
N TRP A 179 -1.80 2.78 -3.18
CA TRP A 179 -1.97 2.27 -4.54
C TRP A 179 -3.01 1.14 -4.64
N HIS A 180 -3.04 0.24 -3.65
CA HIS A 180 -3.98 -0.87 -3.56
C HIS A 180 -5.39 -0.37 -3.27
N ALA A 181 -5.56 0.50 -2.28
CA ALA A 181 -6.85 1.08 -1.93
C ALA A 181 -7.49 1.81 -3.12
N ARG A 182 -6.73 2.63 -3.86
CA ARG A 182 -7.28 3.36 -5.02
C ARG A 182 -7.73 2.44 -6.17
N SER A 183 -7.21 1.22 -6.23
CA SER A 183 -7.57 0.24 -7.26
C SER A 183 -8.90 -0.47 -6.95
N GLY A 184 -9.57 -0.10 -5.84
CA GLY A 184 -10.71 -0.84 -5.29
C GLY A 184 -10.26 -2.17 -4.67
N CYS A 185 -9.01 -2.25 -4.21
CA CYS A 185 -8.40 -3.46 -3.63
C CYS A 185 -8.34 -4.68 -4.56
N ARG A 186 -8.57 -4.49 -5.87
CA ARG A 186 -8.49 -5.56 -6.87
C ARG A 186 -7.07 -6.12 -7.01
N ALA A 187 -6.07 -5.27 -6.79
CA ALA A 187 -4.68 -5.61 -7.01
C ALA A 187 -4.06 -6.26 -5.76
N VAL A 188 -4.35 -7.54 -5.54
CA VAL A 188 -3.80 -8.34 -4.42
C VAL A 188 -2.44 -8.92 -4.83
N PRO A 189 -1.36 -8.66 -4.07
CA PRO A 189 -0.03 -9.16 -4.42
C PRO A 189 0.04 -10.67 -4.18
N ALA A 190 0.39 -11.43 -5.23
CA ALA A 190 0.70 -12.85 -5.11
C ALA A 190 2.05 -13.10 -4.43
N ARG A 191 2.93 -12.09 -4.41
CA ARG A 191 4.24 -12.13 -3.77
C ARG A 191 4.84 -10.76 -3.55
N TRP A 192 5.86 -10.74 -2.69
CA TRP A 192 6.63 -9.58 -2.28
C TRP A 192 8.09 -9.82 -2.60
N THR A 193 8.73 -8.89 -3.29
CA THR A 193 10.18 -8.86 -3.47
C THR A 193 10.71 -7.63 -2.77
N LEU A 194 11.50 -7.86 -1.73
CA LEU A 194 12.03 -6.82 -0.86
C LEU A 194 13.52 -6.70 -1.08
N PHE A 195 14.01 -5.48 -1.23
CA PHE A 195 15.41 -5.18 -1.40
C PHE A 195 15.87 -4.16 -0.35
N HIS A 196 17.06 -4.40 0.20
CA HIS A 196 17.75 -3.53 1.14
C HIS A 196 19.10 -3.16 0.57
N HIS A 197 19.27 -1.90 0.16
CA HIS A 197 20.45 -1.43 -0.58
C HIS A 197 20.74 -2.25 -1.86
N GLY A 198 19.70 -2.77 -2.50
CA GLY A 198 19.80 -3.49 -3.78
C GLY A 198 20.12 -4.97 -3.60
N ALA A 199 20.36 -5.43 -2.37
CA ALA A 199 20.43 -6.85 -2.05
C ALA A 199 19.02 -7.38 -1.76
N ALA A 200 18.67 -8.54 -2.35
CA ALA A 200 17.41 -9.20 -2.06
C ALA A 200 17.35 -9.63 -0.59
N VAL A 201 16.24 -9.32 0.07
CA VAL A 201 15.98 -9.70 1.46
C VAL A 201 15.47 -11.13 1.49
N ARG A 202 16.21 -12.00 2.16
CA ARG A 202 15.94 -13.45 2.21
C ARG A 202 15.26 -13.89 3.51
N THR A 203 15.43 -13.12 4.57
CA THR A 203 14.91 -13.40 5.91
C THR A 203 13.48 -12.90 6.12
N GLY A 204 12.88 -12.29 5.09
CA GLY A 204 11.55 -11.69 5.15
C GLY A 204 11.51 -10.36 5.90
N ALA A 205 10.29 -9.97 6.30
CA ALA A 205 10.02 -8.76 7.08
C ALA A 205 9.72 -9.11 8.56
N SER A 206 9.50 -8.09 9.40
CA SER A 206 8.96 -8.35 10.74
C SER A 206 7.58 -9.02 10.65
N ARG A 207 7.26 -9.87 11.63
CA ARG A 207 5.92 -10.46 11.78
C ARG A 207 4.82 -9.39 11.86
N TRP A 208 5.13 -8.26 12.51
CA TRP A 208 4.23 -7.10 12.58
C TRP A 208 3.92 -6.53 11.19
N LEU A 209 4.95 -6.35 10.34
CA LEU A 209 4.74 -5.85 8.98
C LEU A 209 3.97 -6.86 8.12
N ALA A 210 4.31 -8.14 8.22
CA ALA A 210 3.62 -9.21 7.50
C ALA A 210 2.13 -9.26 7.87
N SER A 211 1.80 -9.18 9.17
CA SER A 211 0.41 -9.17 9.66
C SER A 211 -0.35 -7.92 9.17
N LEU A 212 0.31 -6.76 9.15
CA LEU A 212 -0.31 -5.53 8.63
C LEU A 212 -0.54 -5.60 7.11
N ALA A 213 0.42 -6.13 6.35
CA ALA A 213 0.28 -6.33 4.92
C ALA A 213 -0.85 -7.33 4.59
N GLU A 214 -0.94 -8.41 5.35
CA GLU A 214 -2.01 -9.40 5.24
C GLU A 214 -3.37 -8.78 5.56
N ALA A 215 -3.50 -8.07 6.68
CA ALA A 215 -4.73 -7.37 7.01
C ALA A 215 -5.14 -6.37 5.91
N ALA A 216 -4.18 -5.60 5.39
CA ALA A 216 -4.42 -4.57 4.38
C ALA A 216 -4.82 -5.13 3.01
N THR A 217 -4.34 -6.32 2.64
CA THR A 217 -4.49 -6.88 1.28
C THR A 217 -5.36 -8.13 1.21
N GLY A 218 -5.65 -8.76 2.35
CA GLY A 218 -6.33 -10.05 2.44
C GLY A 218 -5.47 -11.26 2.05
N ALA A 219 -4.17 -11.08 1.83
CA ALA A 219 -3.26 -12.16 1.41
C ALA A 219 -1.97 -12.19 2.22
N GLU A 220 -1.49 -13.40 2.51
CA GLU A 220 -0.23 -13.61 3.22
C GLU A 220 0.94 -12.91 2.49
N MET A 221 1.84 -12.31 3.28
CA MET A 221 3.05 -11.68 2.75
C MET A 221 4.11 -12.72 2.34
N ALA A 222 3.90 -13.37 1.20
CA ALA A 222 4.85 -14.33 0.64
C ALA A 222 6.08 -13.62 0.01
N VAL A 223 7.22 -13.63 0.71
CA VAL A 223 8.46 -12.98 0.24
C VAL A 223 9.24 -13.92 -0.69
N GLU A 224 9.56 -13.47 -1.91
CA GLU A 224 10.43 -14.17 -2.85
C GLU A 224 11.88 -14.10 -2.36
N THR A 225 12.44 -15.25 -2.02
CA THR A 225 13.77 -15.36 -1.38
C THR A 225 14.92 -15.61 -2.36
N PHE A 226 14.63 -15.79 -3.66
CA PHE A 226 15.61 -16.04 -4.73
C PHE A 226 16.62 -17.15 -4.36
N PRO A 227 16.18 -18.40 -4.12
CA PRO A 227 16.99 -19.44 -3.50
C PRO A 227 18.33 -19.68 -4.21
N ALA A 228 19.37 -20.02 -3.45
CA ALA A 228 20.75 -20.17 -3.95
C ALA A 228 20.89 -21.15 -5.13
N ALA A 229 20.08 -22.21 -5.17
CA ALA A 229 20.06 -23.19 -6.25
C ALA A 229 19.49 -22.62 -7.57
N ALA A 230 18.75 -21.51 -7.50
CA ALA A 230 18.21 -20.83 -8.67
C ALA A 230 19.24 -19.79 -9.18
N ALA A 231 20.20 -20.26 -9.98
CA ALA A 231 21.04 -19.37 -10.79
C ALA A 231 20.22 -18.61 -11.84
N ALA A 232 19.04 -19.13 -12.17
CA ALA A 232 18.13 -18.55 -13.13
C ALA A 232 17.40 -17.30 -12.60
N PRO A 233 17.12 -16.31 -13.47
CA PRO A 233 16.34 -15.14 -13.09
C PRO A 233 14.86 -15.50 -12.87
N ALA A 234 14.21 -14.79 -11.95
CA ALA A 234 12.76 -14.80 -11.81
C ALA A 234 12.17 -13.62 -12.58
N CYS A 235 11.21 -13.87 -13.46
CA CYS A 235 10.49 -12.85 -14.22
C CYS A 235 9.05 -12.75 -13.71
N PHE A 236 8.57 -11.54 -13.46
CA PHE A 236 7.25 -11.32 -12.88
C PHE A 236 6.23 -11.02 -13.96
N GLU A 237 5.11 -11.75 -13.98
CA GLU A 237 3.99 -11.52 -14.90
C GLU A 237 3.46 -10.10 -14.77
N GLU A 238 3.32 -9.63 -13.54
CA GLU A 238 2.99 -8.25 -13.20
C GLU A 238 3.86 -7.79 -12.05
N ALA A 239 4.33 -6.55 -12.08
CA ALA A 239 5.09 -5.95 -11.00
C ALA A 239 4.74 -4.47 -10.80
N VAL A 240 4.66 -4.05 -9.54
CA VAL A 240 4.64 -2.64 -9.16
C VAL A 240 5.85 -2.34 -8.28
N VAL A 241 6.68 -1.41 -8.74
CA VAL A 241 7.96 -1.08 -8.11
C VAL A 241 7.88 0.24 -7.37
N PHE A 242 8.18 0.21 -6.07
CA PHE A 242 8.35 1.37 -5.22
C PHE A 242 9.80 1.47 -4.74
N ARG A 243 10.53 2.46 -5.27
CA ARG A 243 11.95 2.70 -4.95
C ARG A 243 12.20 4.01 -4.20
N ARG A 244 11.16 4.82 -3.99
CA ARG A 244 11.24 6.15 -3.36
C ARG A 244 10.39 6.28 -2.09
N GLN A 245 9.99 5.15 -1.51
CA GLN A 245 9.15 5.12 -0.30
C GLN A 245 7.90 5.98 -0.50
N MET A 246 7.58 6.87 0.45
CA MET A 246 6.42 7.75 0.42
C MET A 246 6.57 8.99 -0.50
N GLU A 247 7.64 9.11 -1.29
CA GLU A 247 7.82 10.25 -2.21
C GLU A 247 6.69 10.29 -3.26
N GLY A 248 6.14 11.48 -3.50
CA GLY A 248 5.00 11.70 -4.40
C GLY A 248 3.65 11.73 -3.70
N LEU A 249 3.50 11.08 -2.54
CA LEU A 249 2.24 11.09 -1.80
C LEU A 249 1.88 12.49 -1.32
N SER A 250 0.72 12.98 -1.76
CA SER A 250 0.08 14.15 -1.19
C SER A 250 -0.32 13.89 0.27
N ARG A 251 -0.50 14.95 1.06
CA ARG A 251 -0.95 14.82 2.46
C ARG A 251 -2.26 14.06 2.59
N ALA A 252 -3.21 14.28 1.67
CA ALA A 252 -4.50 13.60 1.66
C ALA A 252 -4.36 12.11 1.37
N ARG A 253 -3.57 11.73 0.35
CA ARG A 253 -3.32 10.31 0.02
C ARG A 253 -2.57 9.59 1.12
N LEU A 254 -1.59 10.26 1.72
CA LEU A 254 -0.82 9.72 2.82
C LEU A 254 -1.71 9.42 4.03
N LEU A 255 -2.54 10.39 4.45
CA LEU A 255 -3.51 10.20 5.52
C LEU A 255 -4.50 9.06 5.19
N GLY A 256 -5.05 9.05 3.97
CA GLY A 256 -5.96 8.01 3.52
C GLY A 256 -5.34 6.61 3.54
N ALA A 257 -4.05 6.47 3.21
CA ALA A 257 -3.34 5.19 3.30
C ALA A 257 -3.19 4.70 4.75
N PHE A 258 -2.89 5.60 5.69
CA PHE A 258 -2.86 5.25 7.12
C PHE A 258 -4.26 4.87 7.66
N GLU A 259 -5.30 5.60 7.25
CA GLU A 259 -6.70 5.28 7.61
C GLU A 259 -7.14 3.94 7.03
N PHE A 260 -6.81 3.67 5.77
CA PHE A 260 -7.04 2.38 5.11
C PHE A 260 -6.43 1.22 5.90
N MET A 261 -5.13 1.30 6.19
CA MET A 261 -4.43 0.25 6.93
C MET A 261 -4.97 0.08 8.36
N ARG A 262 -5.33 1.19 9.04
CA ARG A 262 -5.95 1.14 10.37
C ARG A 262 -7.30 0.42 10.32
N CYS A 263 -8.16 0.79 9.38
CA CYS A 263 -9.48 0.17 9.21
C CYS A 263 -9.35 -1.33 8.92
N LYS A 264 -8.50 -1.70 7.95
CA LYS A 264 -8.25 -3.10 7.59
C LYS A 264 -7.64 -3.91 8.74
N ALA A 265 -6.69 -3.34 9.50
CA ALA A 265 -6.14 -4.00 10.68
C ALA A 265 -7.20 -4.27 11.76
N ARG A 266 -8.08 -3.28 12.04
CA ARG A 266 -9.18 -3.44 12.99
C ARG A 266 -10.18 -4.50 12.55
N SER A 267 -10.56 -4.48 11.27
CA SER A 267 -11.46 -5.47 10.67
C SER A 267 -10.87 -6.89 10.76
N HIS A 268 -9.62 -7.07 10.32
CA HIS A 268 -8.90 -8.34 10.38
C HIS A 268 -8.81 -8.89 11.81
N CYS A 269 -8.61 -8.01 12.80
CA CYS A 269 -8.51 -8.40 14.20
C CYS A 269 -9.85 -8.46 14.95
N GLY A 270 -10.99 -8.28 14.27
CA GLY A 270 -12.32 -8.33 14.90
C GLY A 270 -12.54 -7.25 15.96
N VAL A 271 -11.83 -6.12 15.87
CA VAL A 271 -12.01 -5.00 16.81
C VAL A 271 -13.32 -4.32 16.45
N ALA A 272 -14.36 -4.55 17.26
CA ALA A 272 -15.64 -3.92 17.05
C ALA A 272 -15.48 -2.38 17.02
N PRO A 273 -16.12 -1.68 16.07
CA PRO A 273 -16.25 -0.23 16.20
C PRO A 273 -16.86 0.02 17.58
N ALA A 274 -16.28 0.94 18.37
CA ALA A 274 -16.72 1.22 19.73
C ALA A 274 -18.17 1.75 19.73
N LEU A 275 -19.12 0.83 19.62
CA LEU A 275 -20.57 0.98 19.71
C LEU A 275 -21.03 1.01 21.16
N ALA A 276 -20.07 0.98 22.10
CA ALA A 276 -20.38 1.09 23.52
C ALA A 276 -21.22 2.35 23.74
N PRO A 277 -22.42 2.22 24.35
CA PRO A 277 -23.20 3.38 24.73
C PRO A 277 -22.31 4.32 25.55
N ALA A 278 -22.43 5.63 25.28
CA ALA A 278 -21.61 6.68 25.90
C ALA A 278 -21.63 6.67 27.45
N THR A 279 -22.52 5.88 28.05
CA THR A 279 -22.71 5.70 29.48
C THR A 279 -21.79 4.65 30.13
N GLN A 280 -21.01 3.85 29.37
CA GLN A 280 -20.17 2.76 29.94
C GLN A 280 -18.68 2.78 29.55
N SER A 281 -18.26 3.63 28.63
CA SER A 281 -16.83 3.75 28.28
C SER A 281 -16.15 4.86 29.09
N PRO A 282 -14.91 4.66 29.59
CA PRO A 282 -14.18 5.74 30.25
C PRO A 282 -14.09 6.97 29.32
N ALA A 283 -14.36 8.13 29.90
CA ALA A 283 -14.21 9.44 29.28
C ALA A 283 -12.78 9.65 28.73
N LEU A 284 -11.75 9.01 29.29
CA LEU A 284 -10.38 9.07 28.79
C LEU A 284 -9.66 7.73 28.93
N ARG A 285 -9.02 7.25 27.86
CA ARG A 285 -8.22 6.01 27.85
C ARG A 285 -6.77 6.35 27.55
N VAL A 286 -5.90 6.08 28.50
CA VAL A 286 -4.46 6.37 28.43
C VAL A 286 -3.70 5.05 28.34
N THR A 287 -2.72 4.97 27.45
CA THR A 287 -1.83 3.81 27.36
C THR A 287 -0.40 4.24 27.58
N LEU A 288 0.24 3.63 28.58
CA LEU A 288 1.69 3.70 28.79
C LEU A 288 2.30 2.49 28.10
N LEU A 289 2.88 2.70 26.93
CA LEU A 289 3.51 1.64 26.14
C LEU A 289 5.00 1.59 26.46
N PHE A 290 5.35 0.69 27.38
CA PHE A 290 6.70 0.43 27.81
C PHE A 290 7.45 -0.49 26.85
N ARG A 291 8.76 -0.58 27.06
CA ARG A 291 9.70 -1.37 26.27
C ARG A 291 10.81 -1.89 27.16
N ASP A 292 11.36 -3.03 26.78
CA ASP A 292 12.52 -3.61 27.46
C ASP A 292 13.84 -3.17 26.80
N GLY A 293 14.93 -3.25 27.57
CA GLY A 293 16.29 -2.96 27.10
C GLY A 293 16.54 -1.48 26.79
N ALA A 294 17.12 -1.22 25.62
CA ALA A 294 17.43 0.14 25.15
C ALA A 294 16.23 1.07 25.30
N ARG A 295 16.38 2.25 25.89
CA ARG A 295 15.30 3.24 26.12
C ARG A 295 14.14 2.79 27.02
N ALA A 296 14.30 1.71 27.77
CA ALA A 296 13.39 1.39 28.87
C ALA A 296 13.41 2.52 29.92
N PHE A 297 12.32 2.68 30.66
CA PHE A 297 12.32 3.59 31.81
C PHE A 297 13.08 2.96 32.97
N LYS A 298 13.83 3.78 33.72
CA LYS A 298 14.50 3.35 34.96
C LYS A 298 13.50 2.93 36.04
N ASP A 299 12.35 3.61 36.10
CA ASP A 299 11.28 3.33 37.05
C ASP A 299 9.91 3.45 36.38
N GLU A 300 9.47 2.36 35.73
CA GLU A 300 8.15 2.27 35.11
C GLU A 300 7.01 2.38 36.12
N ALA A 301 7.23 1.94 37.37
CA ALA A 301 6.22 2.02 38.41
C ALA A 301 5.95 3.48 38.78
N ALA A 302 6.99 4.30 38.93
CA ALA A 302 6.84 5.73 39.17
C ALA A 302 6.19 6.45 38.00
N VAL A 303 6.57 6.14 36.75
CA VAL A 303 5.88 6.67 35.56
C VAL A 303 4.40 6.33 35.61
N SER A 304 4.06 5.06 35.90
CA SER A 304 2.67 4.60 36.01
C SER A 304 1.90 5.31 37.12
N ARG A 305 2.52 5.53 38.29
CA ARG A 305 1.90 6.28 39.40
C ARG A 305 1.57 7.71 39.00
N VAL A 306 2.51 8.44 38.37
CA VAL A 306 2.31 9.85 38.00
C VAL A 306 1.17 9.99 36.99
N PHE A 307 1.20 9.23 35.91
CA PHE A 307 0.13 9.29 34.90
C PHE A 307 -1.21 8.75 35.45
N GLY A 308 -1.18 7.75 36.33
CA GLY A 308 -2.36 7.24 37.03
C GLY A 308 -3.01 8.29 37.94
N ALA A 309 -2.21 8.99 38.74
CA ALA A 309 -2.70 10.07 39.61
C ALA A 309 -3.32 11.22 38.79
N GLU A 310 -2.69 11.62 37.69
CA GLU A 310 -3.22 12.67 36.82
C GLU A 310 -4.47 12.24 36.05
N CYS A 311 -4.55 10.98 35.65
CA CYS A 311 -5.75 10.40 35.06
C CYS A 311 -6.93 10.42 36.04
N ALA A 312 -6.71 9.98 37.28
CA ALA A 312 -7.71 10.04 38.35
C ALA A 312 -8.11 11.49 38.68
N ARG A 313 -7.17 12.43 38.68
CA ARG A 313 -7.45 13.86 38.90
C ARG A 313 -8.27 14.46 37.76
N ALA A 314 -8.00 14.06 36.52
CA ALA A 314 -8.66 14.62 35.35
C ALA A 314 -10.13 14.19 35.22
N ALA A 315 -10.47 12.94 35.56
CA ALA A 315 -11.82 12.41 35.31
C ALA A 315 -12.39 11.49 36.40
N GLY A 316 -11.74 11.36 37.56
CA GLY A 316 -12.14 10.37 38.57
C GLY A 316 -12.17 8.95 38.00
N SER A 317 -13.29 8.25 38.18
CA SER A 317 -13.55 6.92 37.59
C SER A 317 -13.73 6.93 36.06
N GLY A 318 -13.83 8.11 35.44
CA GLY A 318 -13.97 8.28 34.00
C GLY A 318 -12.65 8.18 33.22
N CYS A 319 -11.51 7.98 33.87
CA CYS A 319 -10.23 7.81 33.18
C CYS A 319 -9.60 6.44 33.52
N ALA A 320 -9.11 5.75 32.50
CA ALA A 320 -8.44 4.46 32.62
C ALA A 320 -7.02 4.53 32.06
N VAL A 321 -6.04 4.04 32.83
CA VAL A 321 -4.65 3.86 32.38
C VAL A 321 -4.38 2.38 32.19
N ALA A 322 -3.94 2.01 31.00
CA ALA A 322 -3.38 0.70 30.69
C ALA A 322 -1.86 0.80 30.57
N THR A 323 -1.14 -0.14 31.17
CA THR A 323 0.29 -0.33 30.96
C THR A 323 0.50 -1.56 30.09
N ALA A 324 1.38 -1.48 29.10
CA ALA A 324 1.63 -2.59 28.20
C ALA A 324 3.06 -2.56 27.68
N ARG A 325 3.54 -3.72 27.20
CA ARG A 325 4.78 -3.85 26.43
C ARG A 325 4.43 -4.39 25.06
N ALA A 326 4.81 -3.68 24.01
CA ALA A 326 4.48 -4.10 22.65
C ALA A 326 5.04 -5.50 22.31
N GLY A 327 6.22 -5.85 22.84
CA GLY A 327 6.86 -7.15 22.62
C GLY A 327 6.11 -8.33 23.24
N ASN A 328 5.22 -8.09 24.21
CA ASN A 328 4.44 -9.13 24.89
C ASN A 328 3.05 -9.34 24.28
N LEU A 329 2.69 -8.54 23.28
CA LEU A 329 1.38 -8.56 22.65
C LEU A 329 1.48 -9.12 21.23
N THR A 330 0.54 -9.97 20.87
CA THR A 330 0.29 -10.35 19.47
C THR A 330 -0.08 -9.12 18.64
N PHE A 331 -0.05 -9.24 17.31
CA PHE A 331 -0.45 -8.15 16.41
C PHE A 331 -1.87 -7.65 16.72
N CYS A 332 -2.84 -8.55 16.86
CA CYS A 332 -4.23 -8.15 17.12
C CYS A 332 -4.46 -7.61 18.53
N GLU A 333 -3.71 -8.06 19.55
CA GLU A 333 -3.74 -7.41 20.87
C GLU A 333 -3.18 -5.99 20.82
N GLN A 334 -2.14 -5.73 20.02
CA GLN A 334 -1.65 -4.37 19.77
C GLN A 334 -2.72 -3.53 19.07
N VAL A 335 -3.37 -4.06 18.02
CA VAL A 335 -4.44 -3.35 17.31
C VAL A 335 -5.61 -3.03 18.26
N ALA A 336 -6.05 -4.00 19.08
CA ALA A 336 -7.14 -3.82 20.02
C ALA A 336 -6.80 -2.79 21.10
N LEU A 337 -5.62 -2.89 21.72
CA LEU A 337 -5.15 -1.95 22.73
C LEU A 337 -5.13 -0.52 22.19
N LEU A 338 -4.49 -0.30 21.03
CA LEU A 338 -4.29 1.04 20.49
C LEU A 338 -5.55 1.62 19.85
N SER A 339 -6.47 0.80 19.34
CA SER A 339 -7.82 1.24 18.98
C SER A 339 -8.61 1.72 20.21
N GLY A 340 -8.24 1.20 21.38
CA GLY A 340 -8.73 1.61 22.68
C GLY A 340 -8.07 2.87 23.26
N THR A 341 -7.11 3.50 22.59
CA THR A 341 -6.25 4.54 23.20
C THR A 341 -6.60 5.96 22.72
N ASP A 342 -6.89 6.85 23.66
CA ASP A 342 -7.08 8.29 23.40
C ASP A 342 -5.76 9.07 23.57
N VAL A 343 -4.90 8.65 24.52
CA VAL A 343 -3.57 9.22 24.75
C VAL A 343 -2.52 8.11 24.89
N LEU A 344 -1.51 8.11 24.03
CA LEU A 344 -0.38 7.19 24.06
C LEU A 344 0.85 7.89 24.61
N VAL A 345 1.49 7.29 25.60
CA VAL A 345 2.78 7.73 26.16
C VAL A 345 3.77 6.61 25.93
N SER A 346 4.87 6.87 25.23
CA SER A 346 5.90 5.86 25.00
C SER A 346 7.27 6.48 24.81
N ALA A 347 8.30 5.69 25.15
CA ALA A 347 9.66 5.98 24.77
C ALA A 347 9.81 5.99 23.23
N HIS A 348 10.67 6.85 22.70
CA HIS A 348 11.04 6.86 21.28
C HIS A 348 11.53 5.46 20.85
N GLY A 349 10.98 4.92 19.77
CA GLY A 349 11.46 3.68 19.17
C GLY A 349 10.40 2.96 18.35
N ALA A 350 10.81 1.86 17.69
CA ALA A 350 10.00 1.15 16.70
C ALA A 350 8.59 0.79 17.20
N GLN A 351 8.41 0.52 18.49
CA GLN A 351 7.12 0.20 19.07
C GLN A 351 6.10 1.36 19.01
N LEU A 352 6.57 2.61 18.96
CA LEU A 352 5.72 3.79 18.85
C LEU A 352 5.04 3.89 17.47
N THR A 353 5.48 3.09 16.49
CA THR A 353 4.77 2.85 15.22
C THR A 353 3.34 2.33 15.44
N ASN A 354 3.06 1.67 16.56
CA ASN A 354 1.71 1.21 16.90
C ASN A 354 0.68 2.34 17.04
N MET A 355 1.10 3.61 17.11
CA MET A 355 0.18 4.75 17.05
C MET A 355 -0.71 4.74 15.79
N LEU A 356 -0.28 4.05 14.72
CA LEU A 356 -1.09 3.81 13.51
C LEU A 356 -2.51 3.37 13.85
N PHE A 357 -2.69 2.53 14.87
CA PHE A 357 -3.98 1.93 15.21
C PHE A 357 -4.89 2.80 16.08
N MET A 358 -4.41 3.96 16.53
CA MET A 358 -5.19 4.92 17.33
C MET A 358 -6.21 5.66 16.47
N ASP A 359 -7.29 6.13 17.08
CA ASP A 359 -8.25 7.00 16.40
C ASP A 359 -7.62 8.35 15.99
N ARG A 360 -8.17 8.95 14.92
CA ARG A 360 -7.73 10.28 14.49
C ARG A 360 -7.91 11.29 15.61
N ASN A 361 -6.94 12.18 15.72
CA ASN A 361 -6.80 13.22 16.74
C ASN A 361 -6.55 12.71 18.17
N SER A 362 -6.26 11.42 18.34
CA SER A 362 -5.65 10.94 19.58
C SER A 362 -4.26 11.57 19.78
N SER A 363 -3.82 11.62 21.03
CA SER A 363 -2.62 12.36 21.45
C SER A 363 -1.45 11.42 21.73
N VAL A 364 -0.23 11.84 21.39
CA VAL A 364 1.00 11.08 21.60
C VAL A 364 2.01 11.92 22.38
N MET A 365 2.59 11.33 23.42
CA MET A 365 3.80 11.80 24.10
C MET A 365 4.97 10.92 23.73
N GLU A 366 6.12 11.54 23.47
CA GLU A 366 7.34 10.84 23.12
C GLU A 366 8.47 11.18 24.09
N LEU A 367 9.07 10.15 24.68
CA LEU A 367 10.15 10.32 25.67
C LEU A 367 11.48 9.77 25.15
N TYR A 368 12.57 10.46 25.47
CA TYR A 368 13.90 10.12 24.97
C TYR A 368 14.90 10.08 26.13
N PRO A 369 15.91 9.21 26.08
CA PRO A 369 17.03 9.28 27.01
C PRO A 369 17.91 10.49 26.65
N LEU A 370 18.89 10.75 27.53
CA LEU A 370 19.88 11.81 27.35
C LEU A 370 20.57 11.70 25.99
N GLY A 371 20.99 12.85 25.44
CA GLY A 371 21.81 12.94 24.23
C GLY A 371 21.05 12.83 22.90
N TRP A 372 19.81 12.35 22.88
CA TRP A 372 19.02 12.23 21.66
C TRP A 372 18.80 13.57 20.96
N ARG A 373 18.45 14.62 21.70
CA ARG A 373 18.16 15.95 21.14
C ARG A 373 19.34 16.48 20.32
N GLN A 374 20.55 16.23 20.82
CA GLN A 374 21.80 16.73 20.25
C GLN A 374 22.38 15.82 19.16
N ARG A 375 22.15 14.50 19.24
CA ARG A 375 22.89 13.52 18.43
C ARG A 375 22.07 12.81 17.36
N ALA A 376 20.74 12.68 17.54
CA ALA A 376 19.93 11.80 16.68
C ALA A 376 19.54 12.41 15.32
N GLY A 377 19.93 13.65 15.03
CA GLY A 377 19.62 14.34 13.78
C GLY A 377 18.11 14.33 13.50
N GLY A 378 17.72 14.09 12.23
CA GLY A 378 16.31 13.99 11.84
C GLY A 378 15.56 12.79 12.45
N GLY A 379 16.28 11.75 12.92
CA GLY A 379 15.68 10.54 13.47
C GLY A 379 14.82 10.80 14.71
N GLN A 380 15.10 11.86 15.46
CA GLN A 380 14.28 12.24 16.62
C GLN A 380 12.87 12.69 16.24
N PHE A 381 12.63 13.14 15.00
CA PHE A 381 11.32 13.67 14.58
C PHE A 381 10.44 12.65 13.85
N VAL A 382 10.91 11.42 13.69
CA VAL A 382 10.22 10.39 12.89
C VAL A 382 8.79 10.15 13.38
N TYR A 383 8.57 9.99 14.69
CA TYR A 383 7.22 9.72 15.22
C TYR A 383 6.36 10.98 15.33
N ARG A 384 6.97 12.17 15.39
CA ARG A 384 6.26 13.44 15.17
C ARG A 384 5.70 13.52 13.75
N TRP A 385 6.51 13.18 12.74
CA TRP A 385 6.04 13.12 11.36
C TRP A 385 4.99 12.03 11.18
N MET A 386 5.19 10.84 11.76
CA MET A 386 4.21 9.77 11.70
C MET A 386 2.87 10.20 12.31
N ALA A 387 2.88 10.82 13.48
CA ALA A 387 1.67 11.32 14.14
C ALA A 387 0.90 12.27 13.22
N ASP A 388 1.56 13.29 12.65
CA ASP A 388 0.92 14.22 11.71
C ASP A 388 0.38 13.50 10.46
N ARG A 389 1.17 12.61 9.86
CA ARG A 389 0.83 11.91 8.62
C ARG A 389 -0.32 10.92 8.79
N ALA A 390 -0.44 10.30 9.96
CA ALA A 390 -1.47 9.33 10.26
C ALA A 390 -2.68 9.93 11.01
N GLY A 391 -2.69 11.26 11.20
CA GLY A 391 -3.84 11.99 11.72
C GLY A 391 -3.92 12.08 13.25
N MET A 392 -2.82 11.85 13.95
CA MET A 392 -2.69 12.01 15.41
C MET A 392 -2.06 13.35 15.76
N ARG A 393 -2.10 13.69 17.06
CA ARG A 393 -1.48 14.89 17.61
C ARG A 393 -0.23 14.51 18.38
N HIS A 394 0.92 14.98 17.94
CA HIS A 394 2.13 14.93 18.75
C HIS A 394 2.08 16.07 19.78
N GLU A 395 1.84 15.74 21.03
CA GLU A 395 1.60 16.71 22.12
C GLU A 395 2.88 17.05 22.89
N GLY A 396 4.04 16.73 22.33
CA GLY A 396 5.35 17.12 22.85
C GLY A 396 6.31 15.96 23.05
N SER A 397 7.58 16.35 23.14
CA SER A 397 8.71 15.46 23.39
C SER A 397 9.37 15.85 24.70
N TRP A 398 9.78 14.86 25.49
CA TRP A 398 10.63 15.07 26.66
C TRP A 398 11.96 14.34 26.49
N TRP A 399 13.06 15.06 26.64
CA TRP A 399 14.40 14.49 26.62
C TRP A 399 14.96 14.53 28.03
N ASP A 400 15.41 13.38 28.52
CA ASP A 400 15.99 13.24 29.83
C ASP A 400 17.23 14.16 29.98
N PRO A 401 17.18 15.18 30.85
CA PRO A 401 18.31 16.07 31.08
C PRO A 401 19.38 15.48 32.00
N HIS A 402 19.06 14.41 32.73
CA HIS A 402 19.89 13.83 33.80
C HIS A 402 20.14 12.32 33.58
N GLY A 403 19.97 11.85 32.34
CA GLY A 403 20.23 10.46 31.97
C GLY A 403 21.71 10.09 32.06
N GLU A 404 22.01 8.81 31.83
CA GLU A 404 23.39 8.32 31.88
C GLU A 404 24.26 8.96 30.77
N PRO A 405 25.44 9.49 31.12
CA PRO A 405 26.36 10.02 30.13
C PRO A 405 27.00 8.87 29.33
N CYS A 406 27.50 9.22 28.15
CA CYS A 406 28.28 8.34 27.28
C CYS A 406 29.69 8.90 27.06
N PRO A 407 30.57 8.89 28.08
CA PRO A 407 31.97 9.25 27.89
C PRO A 407 32.66 8.20 27.00
N ASP A 408 33.60 8.65 26.19
CA ASP A 408 34.57 7.82 25.46
C ASP A 408 34.00 6.77 24.47
N SER A 409 32.72 6.87 24.08
CA SER A 409 32.15 6.01 23.04
C SER A 409 32.53 6.49 21.64
N PRO A 410 33.17 5.65 20.79
CA PRO A 410 33.42 5.99 19.38
C PRO A 410 32.11 6.08 18.57
N ASP A 411 31.07 5.36 18.99
CA ASP A 411 29.70 5.50 18.49
C ASP A 411 28.81 6.12 19.56
N ILE A 412 28.99 7.43 19.73
CA ILE A 412 28.28 8.22 20.72
C ILE A 412 26.76 8.21 20.49
N LEU A 413 26.30 8.09 19.24
CA LEU A 413 24.88 8.04 18.93
C LEU A 413 24.29 6.72 19.41
N SER A 414 24.89 5.59 19.07
CA SER A 414 24.36 4.28 19.52
C SER A 414 24.43 4.16 21.04
N CYS A 415 25.48 4.67 21.70
CA CYS A 415 25.53 4.68 23.16
C CYS A 415 24.31 5.38 23.78
N TYR A 416 23.98 6.61 23.34
CA TYR A 416 22.80 7.32 23.86
C TYR A 416 21.48 6.66 23.44
N LYS A 417 21.42 5.97 22.30
CA LYS A 417 20.23 5.21 21.86
C LYS A 417 19.88 4.06 22.79
N ASP A 418 20.85 3.51 23.50
CA ASP A 418 20.65 2.34 24.36
C ASP A 418 20.52 2.67 25.83
N ARG A 419 20.71 3.94 26.23
CA ARG A 419 20.47 4.39 27.61
C ARG A 419 19.01 4.31 28.01
N GLN A 420 18.80 4.06 29.29
CA GLN A 420 17.48 4.11 29.92
C GLN A 420 17.02 5.56 30.13
N ILE A 421 15.71 5.72 30.23
CA ILE A 421 15.03 6.99 30.41
C ILE A 421 14.73 7.18 31.89
N GLY A 422 15.17 8.30 32.47
CA GLY A 422 14.82 8.71 33.82
C GLY A 422 13.37 9.17 33.97
N ILE A 423 13.08 9.79 35.12
CA ILE A 423 11.77 10.33 35.46
C ILE A 423 11.89 11.78 35.92
N ASP A 424 10.95 12.61 35.47
CA ASP A 424 10.68 13.93 36.04
C ASP A 424 9.20 13.99 36.37
N GLU A 425 8.86 13.62 37.61
CA GLU A 425 7.47 13.49 38.06
C GLU A 425 6.70 14.80 37.88
N ALA A 426 7.34 15.93 38.17
CA ALA A 426 6.71 17.24 38.09
C ALA A 426 6.43 17.64 36.63
N TYR A 427 7.36 17.36 35.71
CA TYR A 427 7.13 17.59 34.28
C TYR A 427 6.04 16.65 33.73
N PHE A 428 6.11 15.34 34.03
CA PHE A 428 5.11 14.38 33.57
C PHE A 428 3.71 14.71 34.11
N ALA A 429 3.60 15.10 35.37
CA ALA A 429 2.34 15.52 35.97
C ALA A 429 1.74 16.75 35.26
N ARG A 430 2.55 17.80 35.05
CA ARG A 430 2.10 19.02 34.34
C ARG A 430 1.69 18.74 32.90
N TRP A 431 2.47 17.92 32.19
CA TRP A 431 2.16 17.55 30.82
C TRP A 431 0.85 16.75 30.77
N ALA A 432 0.70 15.73 31.61
CA ALA A 432 -0.46 14.86 31.65
C ALA A 432 -1.73 15.65 31.97
N ALA A 433 -1.70 16.49 32.99
CA ALA A 433 -2.82 17.36 33.37
C ALA A 433 -3.35 18.18 32.18
N LYS A 434 -2.43 18.83 31.44
CA LYS A 434 -2.76 19.65 30.28
C LYS A 434 -3.36 18.82 29.15
N VAL A 435 -2.71 17.71 28.80
CA VAL A 435 -3.09 16.91 27.62
C VAL A 435 -4.35 16.09 27.88
N PHE A 436 -4.52 15.55 29.09
CA PHE A 436 -5.72 14.81 29.48
C PHE A 436 -6.95 15.70 29.47
N ALA A 437 -6.87 16.91 30.06
CA ALA A 437 -7.93 17.90 30.00
C ALA A 437 -8.32 18.24 28.54
N ALA A 438 -7.33 18.48 27.69
CA ALA A 438 -7.57 18.80 26.28
C ALA A 438 -8.16 17.62 25.49
N ALA A 439 -7.72 16.39 25.76
CA ALA A 439 -8.23 15.18 25.10
C ALA A 439 -9.70 14.93 25.48
N MET A 440 -10.05 15.09 26.74
CA MET A 440 -11.44 14.97 27.20
C MET A 440 -12.34 16.03 26.57
N GLU A 441 -11.92 17.29 26.54
CA GLU A 441 -12.69 18.36 25.90
C GLU A 441 -12.96 18.04 24.42
N ARG A 442 -11.96 17.54 23.69
CA ARG A 442 -12.15 17.08 22.30
C ARG A 442 -13.15 15.93 22.21
N LYS A 443 -13.06 14.94 23.10
CA LYS A 443 -13.97 13.80 23.10
C LYS A 443 -15.41 14.23 23.40
N LYS A 444 -15.61 15.16 24.34
CA LYS A 444 -16.91 15.75 24.66
C LYS A 444 -17.50 16.49 23.46
N ARG A 445 -16.70 17.32 22.77
CA ARG A 445 -17.14 18.02 21.54
C ARG A 445 -17.55 17.05 20.43
N ARG A 446 -16.87 15.91 20.30
CA ARG A 446 -17.21 14.85 19.32
C ARG A 446 -18.45 14.05 19.71
N GLY A 447 -18.63 13.78 21.00
CA GLY A 447 -19.81 13.09 21.54
C GLY A 447 -21.09 13.91 21.49
N GLY A 448 -21.00 15.24 21.34
CA GLY A 448 -22.14 16.15 21.20
C GLY A 448 -22.61 16.40 19.76
N GLY A 449 -22.04 15.73 18.74
CA GLY A 449 -22.41 15.91 17.33
C GLY A 449 -22.89 14.62 16.66
N GLU A 450 -24.07 14.67 16.03
CA GLU A 450 -24.69 13.59 15.23
C GLU A 450 -23.76 13.05 14.14
N ALA A 451 -22.82 13.86 13.64
CA ALA A 451 -21.84 13.50 12.61
C ALA A 451 -20.94 12.30 12.98
N SER A 452 -20.69 12.05 14.27
CA SER A 452 -19.77 10.98 14.69
C SER A 452 -20.39 9.58 14.65
N GLY A 453 -21.72 9.48 14.60
CA GLY A 453 -22.43 8.21 14.40
C GLY A 453 -22.44 7.79 12.94
N GLU A 454 -22.44 8.76 12.02
CA GLU A 454 -22.50 8.50 10.57
C GLU A 454 -21.11 8.20 9.98
N GLU A 455 -20.06 8.89 10.41
CA GLU A 455 -18.65 8.59 10.03
C GLU A 455 -18.22 7.20 10.56
N ARG A 456 -18.58 6.86 11.80
CA ARG A 456 -18.32 5.52 12.38
C ARG A 456 -19.19 4.41 11.81
N ARG A 457 -20.43 4.71 11.42
CA ARG A 457 -21.27 3.75 10.68
C ARG A 457 -20.75 3.53 9.26
N ARG A 458 -20.19 4.54 8.60
CA ARG A 458 -19.50 4.37 7.30
C ARG A 458 -18.22 3.55 7.44
N GLU A 459 -17.38 3.78 8.45
CA GLU A 459 -16.22 2.91 8.72
C GLU A 459 -16.60 1.45 9.03
N ALA A 460 -17.79 1.21 9.60
CA ALA A 460 -18.30 -0.13 9.89
C ALA A 460 -19.11 -0.76 8.75
N ALA A 461 -19.62 0.04 7.81
CA ALA A 461 -20.47 -0.39 6.69
C ALA A 461 -19.74 -0.39 5.34
N ASP A 462 -18.66 0.37 5.18
CA ASP A 462 -17.80 0.36 4.01
C ASP A 462 -16.64 -0.63 4.24
N ASP A 463 -16.29 -1.42 3.23
CA ASP A 463 -15.19 -2.38 3.20
C ASP A 463 -13.80 -1.68 3.22
N CYS A 464 -13.60 -0.75 4.16
CA CYS A 464 -12.45 0.13 4.29
C CYS A 464 -12.04 0.79 2.95
N GLY A 465 -13.01 1.10 2.08
CA GLY A 465 -12.76 1.69 0.75
C GLY A 465 -12.41 0.70 -0.38
N CYS A 466 -12.64 -0.60 -0.19
CA CYS A 466 -12.62 -1.59 -1.27
C CYS A 466 -14.02 -1.68 -1.92
N SER A 467 -14.08 -1.73 -3.26
CA SER A 467 -15.34 -1.80 -4.04
C SER A 467 -15.16 -2.44 -5.41
#